data_AF-P47538-F1
#
_entry.id   AF-P47538-F1
#
_cell.length_a   1.000
_cell.length_b   1.000
_cell.length_c   1.000
_cell.angle_alpha   90.00
_cell.angle_beta   90.00
_cell.angle_gamma   90.00
#
_symmetry.space_group_name_H-M   'P 1'
#
loop_
_entity.id
_entity.type
_entity.pdbx_description
1 polymer ?
#
loop_
_entity_poly.entity_id
_entity_poly.type
_entity_poly.pdbx_seq_one_letter_code
_entity_poly.pdbx_strand_id
1 'polypeptide(L)'
;MKPQLIAFKKFLQTEFQAVDFETFRINFNLCLKREQDNIVIYEDDDYDDQPFFFKPMLSDGFFIQTEVIKQLDYLAKVVENPKDSDQQCCQNFYEALIVFISALAITKGINPNRFHQRLVNRFAIHAVY
;
A
#
# COMPACT_ATOMS: atom_id res chain seq x y z
N MET A 1 8.50 -3.53 -16.97
CA MET A 1 7.47 -2.76 -16.28
C MET A 1 6.31 -2.44 -17.21
N LYS A 2 5.21 -3.16 -17.01
CA LYS A 2 3.92 -2.99 -17.67
C LYS A 2 3.37 -1.55 -17.50
N PRO A 3 2.86 -0.90 -18.57
CA PRO A 3 2.46 0.51 -18.52
C PRO A 3 1.42 0.83 -17.46
N GLN A 4 0.40 -0.02 -17.27
CA GLN A 4 -0.63 0.20 -16.25
C GLN A 4 -0.08 0.15 -14.83
N LEU A 5 0.81 -0.80 -14.55
CA LEU A 5 1.47 -0.93 -13.25
C LEU A 5 2.37 0.28 -12.95
N ILE A 6 3.11 0.77 -13.95
CA ILE A 6 3.89 2.02 -13.82
C ILE A 6 2.95 3.18 -13.47
N ALA A 7 1.83 3.32 -14.17
CA ALA A 7 0.87 4.39 -13.93
C ALA A 7 0.24 4.30 -12.53
N PHE A 8 -0.07 3.10 -12.06
CA PHE A 8 -0.63 2.88 -10.73
C PHE A 8 0.37 3.20 -9.63
N LYS A 9 1.60 2.69 -9.74
CA LYS A 9 2.68 3.04 -8.81
C LYS A 9 2.91 4.55 -8.74
N LYS A 10 3.03 5.22 -9.89
CA LYS A 10 3.21 6.68 -9.96
C LYS A 10 2.05 7.43 -9.31
N PHE A 11 0.83 6.94 -9.49
CA PHE A 11 -0.34 7.51 -8.83
C PHE A 11 -0.21 7.44 -7.31
N LEU A 12 0.09 6.26 -6.74
CA LEU A 12 0.27 6.11 -5.30
C LEU A 12 1.45 6.93 -4.75
N GLN A 13 2.58 6.97 -5.47
CA GLN A 13 3.73 7.81 -5.10
C GLN A 13 3.34 9.30 -5.05
N THR A 14 2.58 9.79 -6.05
CA THR A 14 2.11 11.18 -6.10
C THR A 14 1.14 11.48 -4.96
N GLU A 15 0.19 10.57 -4.71
CA GLU A 15 -0.79 10.72 -3.63
C GLU A 15 -0.11 10.74 -2.25
N PHE A 16 0.91 9.90 -2.05
CA PHE A 16 1.71 9.85 -0.82
C PHE A 16 2.59 11.09 -0.64
N GLN A 17 3.20 11.60 -1.70
CA GLN A 17 4.00 12.84 -1.62
C GLN A 17 3.16 14.09 -1.37
N ALA A 18 1.84 14.02 -1.62
CA ALA A 18 0.91 15.13 -1.42
C ALA A 18 0.33 15.21 0.00
N VAL A 19 0.63 14.25 0.89
CA VAL A 19 0.14 14.24 2.27
C VAL A 19 1.25 14.55 3.28
N ASP A 20 0.86 15.04 4.46
CA ASP A 20 1.77 15.14 5.60
C ASP A 20 2.20 13.75 6.07
N PHE A 21 3.52 13.51 6.09
CA PHE A 21 4.08 12.19 6.33
C PHE A 21 3.79 11.70 7.76
N GLU A 22 3.88 12.57 8.77
CA GLU A 22 3.64 12.17 10.16
C GLU A 22 2.17 11.79 10.39
N THR A 23 1.24 12.55 9.82
CA THR A 23 -0.18 12.22 9.84
C THR A 23 -0.45 10.89 9.12
N PHE A 24 0.18 10.68 7.95
CA PHE A 24 0.10 9.40 7.23
C PHE A 24 0.62 8.24 8.08
N ARG A 25 1.79 8.40 8.72
CA ARG A 25 2.44 7.38 9.54
C ARG A 25 1.55 6.93 10.70
N ILE A 26 0.91 7.88 11.39
CA ILE A 26 -0.05 7.59 12.47
C ILE A 26 -1.23 6.78 11.93
N ASN A 27 -1.86 7.24 10.85
CA ASN A 27 -3.01 6.56 10.24
C ASN A 27 -2.64 5.17 9.71
N PHE A 28 -1.46 5.02 9.13
CA PHE A 28 -0.94 3.74 8.64
C PHE A 28 -0.78 2.74 9.78
N ASN A 29 -0.12 3.13 10.87
CA ASN A 29 0.06 2.26 12.03
C ASN A 29 -1.29 1.88 12.69
N LEU A 30 -2.27 2.79 12.69
CA LEU A 30 -3.63 2.49 13.16
C LEU A 30 -4.38 1.51 12.25
N CYS A 31 -4.29 1.69 10.92
CA CYS A 31 -4.86 0.75 9.96
C CYS A 31 -4.20 -0.62 10.05
N LEU A 32 -2.87 -0.66 10.16
CA LEU A 32 -2.10 -1.89 10.27
C LEU A 32 -2.46 -2.66 11.53
N LYS A 33 -2.53 -1.98 12.69
CA LYS A 33 -2.94 -2.61 13.94
C LYS A 33 -4.33 -3.25 13.83
N ARG A 34 -5.30 -2.55 13.23
CA ARG A 34 -6.65 -3.11 13.00
C ARG A 34 -6.63 -4.33 12.09
N GLU A 35 -5.79 -4.33 11.06
CA GLU A 35 -5.64 -5.47 10.15
C GLU A 35 -5.02 -6.66 10.89
N GLN A 36 -3.97 -6.43 11.68
CA GLN A 36 -3.30 -7.44 12.49
C GLN A 36 -4.20 -8.00 13.59
N ASP A 37 -5.04 -7.17 14.22
CA ASP A 37 -6.01 -7.61 15.23
C ASP A 37 -7.11 -8.52 14.61
N ASN A 38 -7.38 -8.39 13.30
CA ASN A 38 -8.37 -9.21 12.58
C ASN A 38 -7.78 -10.51 12.01
N ILE A 39 -6.47 -10.58 11.85
CA ILE A 39 -5.77 -11.78 11.41
C ILE A 39 -5.40 -12.56 12.68
N VAL A 40 -5.75 -13.85 12.74
CA VAL A 40 -5.19 -14.73 13.78
C VAL A 40 -3.72 -14.93 13.45
N ILE A 41 -2.88 -13.99 13.89
CA ILE A 41 -1.43 -14.13 13.87
C ILE A 41 -1.14 -15.04 15.07
N TYR A 42 -0.85 -16.32 14.80
CA TYR A 42 -0.15 -17.14 15.78
C TYR A 42 1.13 -16.39 16.13
N GLU A 43 1.46 -16.28 17.42
CA GLU A 43 2.70 -15.66 17.93
C GLU A 43 3.94 -16.43 17.40
N ASP A 44 4.22 -16.32 16.09
CA ASP A 44 5.51 -16.65 15.53
C ASP A 44 6.38 -15.40 15.72
N ASP A 45 7.44 -15.60 16.52
CA ASP A 45 8.44 -14.61 16.94
C ASP A 45 9.17 -13.92 15.76
N ASP A 46 8.93 -14.33 14.51
CA ASP A 46 9.58 -13.81 13.31
C ASP A 46 8.81 -12.64 12.66
N TYR A 47 8.70 -11.53 13.39
CA TYR A 47 8.31 -10.24 12.79
C TYR A 47 9.33 -9.72 11.77
N ASP A 48 10.53 -10.30 11.72
CA ASP A 48 11.62 -9.86 10.85
C ASP A 48 11.42 -10.22 9.38
N ASP A 49 10.69 -11.29 9.08
CA ASP A 49 10.44 -11.73 7.69
C ASP A 49 9.21 -11.09 7.05
N GLN A 50 8.41 -10.32 7.81
CA GLN A 50 7.20 -9.71 7.27
C GLN A 50 7.52 -8.67 6.18
N PRO A 51 6.71 -8.57 5.11
CA PRO A 51 6.91 -7.53 4.10
C PRO A 51 6.79 -6.13 4.70
N PHE A 52 7.48 -5.15 4.13
CA PHE A 52 7.59 -3.78 4.68
C PHE A 52 6.24 -3.15 5.06
N PHE A 53 5.20 -3.32 4.22
CA PHE A 53 3.86 -2.76 4.46
C PHE A 53 3.02 -3.53 5.51
N PHE A 54 3.57 -4.57 6.11
CA PHE A 54 2.99 -5.31 7.24
C PHE A 54 3.68 -4.98 8.58
N LYS A 55 4.67 -4.08 8.58
CA LYS A 55 5.38 -3.65 9.79
C LYS A 55 5.00 -2.22 10.19
N PRO A 56 4.91 -1.91 11.50
CA PRO A 56 4.74 -0.55 11.96
C PRO A 56 5.88 0.38 11.53
N MET A 57 5.55 1.60 11.12
CA MET A 57 6.51 2.65 10.75
C MET A 57 6.99 3.41 12.00
N LEU A 58 8.00 2.87 12.69
CA LEU A 58 8.48 3.38 13.99
C LEU A 58 9.76 4.22 13.93
N SER A 59 10.58 4.05 12.89
CA SER A 59 11.83 4.81 12.66
C SER A 59 11.62 6.31 12.35
N ASP A 60 12.73 7.05 12.31
CA ASP A 60 12.79 8.47 11.95
C ASP A 60 12.07 8.77 10.62
N GLY A 61 11.17 9.76 10.65
CA GLY A 61 10.23 10.01 9.57
C GLY A 61 10.88 10.37 8.24
N PHE A 62 12.04 11.04 8.24
CA PHE A 62 12.71 11.39 6.98
C PHE A 62 13.22 10.14 6.24
N PHE A 63 13.79 9.19 6.98
CA PHE A 63 14.26 7.93 6.42
C PHE A 63 13.10 7.06 5.94
N ILE A 64 12.04 6.96 6.74
CA ILE A 64 10.87 6.15 6.34
C ILE A 64 10.20 6.71 5.10
N GLN A 65 10.04 8.03 4.99
CA GLN A 65 9.36 8.60 3.82
C GLN A 65 10.07 8.23 2.51
N THR A 66 11.40 8.32 2.50
CA THR A 66 12.20 7.91 1.34
C THR A 66 12.13 6.40 1.11
N GLU A 67 12.10 5.62 2.19
CA GLU A 67 12.03 4.16 2.13
C GLU A 67 10.69 3.69 1.56
N VAL A 68 9.56 4.29 1.96
CA VAL A 68 8.22 3.99 1.41
C VAL A 68 8.21 4.09 -0.11
N ILE A 69 8.82 5.13 -0.69
CA ILE A 69 8.87 5.32 -2.15
C ILE A 69 9.65 4.18 -2.81
N LYS A 70 10.80 3.79 -2.23
CA LYS A 70 11.60 2.65 -2.72
C LYS A 70 10.87 1.33 -2.59
N GLN A 71 10.10 1.14 -1.51
CA GLN A 71 9.33 -0.08 -1.27
C GLN A 71 8.16 -0.21 -2.24
N LEU A 72 7.53 0.91 -2.66
CA LEU A 72 6.57 0.92 -3.77
C LEU A 72 7.23 0.52 -5.11
N ASP A 73 8.45 0.99 -5.38
CA ASP A 73 9.21 0.58 -6.56
C ASP A 73 9.60 -0.90 -6.53
N TYR A 74 10.02 -1.40 -5.37
CA TYR A 74 10.39 -2.80 -5.17
C TYR A 74 9.17 -3.71 -5.33
N LEU A 75 8.06 -3.40 -4.65
CA LEU A 75 6.83 -4.18 -4.73
C LEU A 75 6.30 -4.25 -6.16
N ALA A 76 6.32 -3.14 -6.91
CA ALA A 76 5.90 -3.13 -8.31
C ALA A 76 6.78 -4.02 -9.21
N LYS A 77 8.05 -4.25 -8.86
CA LYS A 77 8.91 -5.21 -9.57
C LYS A 77 8.61 -6.65 -9.14
N VAL A 78 8.36 -6.88 -7.85
CA VAL A 78 8.06 -8.22 -7.30
C VAL A 78 6.75 -8.78 -7.86
N VAL A 79 5.71 -7.95 -7.95
CA VAL A 79 4.40 -8.37 -8.49
C VAL A 79 4.37 -8.41 -10.03
N GLU A 80 5.42 -7.91 -10.71
CA GLU A 80 5.52 -7.95 -12.16
C GLU A 80 5.95 -9.34 -12.62
N ASN A 81 4.97 -10.22 -12.82
CA ASN A 81 5.18 -11.51 -13.48
C ASN A 81 5.03 -11.36 -15.00
N PRO A 82 6.02 -11.79 -15.80
CA PRO A 82 5.95 -11.76 -17.26
C PRO A 82 4.78 -12.56 -17.85
N LYS A 83 4.26 -13.56 -17.13
CA LYS A 83 3.15 -14.42 -17.59
C LYS A 83 1.76 -13.83 -17.32
N ASP A 84 1.67 -12.91 -16.37
CA ASP A 84 0.38 -12.34 -15.96
C ASP A 84 -0.10 -11.29 -16.97
N SER A 85 -1.36 -10.88 -16.90
CA SER A 85 -1.85 -9.71 -17.63
C SER A 85 -1.43 -8.41 -16.92
N ASP A 86 -1.60 -7.25 -17.58
CA ASP A 86 -1.42 -5.94 -16.93
C ASP A 86 -2.36 -5.76 -15.74
N GLN A 87 -3.61 -6.20 -15.90
CA GLN A 87 -4.65 -6.16 -14.89
C GLN A 87 -4.28 -7.01 -13.68
N GLN A 88 -3.79 -8.23 -13.89
CA GLN A 88 -3.41 -9.13 -12.78
C GLN A 88 -2.22 -8.58 -11.99
N CYS A 89 -1.21 -8.00 -12.67
CA CYS A 89 -0.12 -7.33 -11.96
C CYS A 89 -0.62 -6.13 -11.14
N CYS A 90 -1.58 -5.36 -11.65
CA CYS A 90 -2.20 -4.27 -10.89
C CYS A 90 -3.02 -4.78 -9.71
N GLN A 91 -3.71 -5.93 -9.86
CA GLN A 91 -4.45 -6.59 -8.79
C GLN A 91 -3.52 -6.99 -7.64
N ASN A 92 -2.43 -7.72 -7.96
CA ASN A 92 -1.45 -8.15 -6.97
C ASN A 92 -0.80 -6.95 -6.25
N PHE A 93 -0.53 -5.86 -6.99
CA PHE A 93 0.00 -4.62 -6.42
C PHE A 93 -1.01 -3.95 -5.48
N TYR A 94 -2.29 -3.92 -5.85
CA TYR A 94 -3.36 -3.36 -5.02
C TYR A 94 -3.54 -4.13 -3.72
N GLU A 95 -3.63 -5.46 -3.81
CA GLU A 95 -3.86 -6.33 -2.66
C GLU A 95 -2.74 -6.19 -1.62
N ALA A 96 -1.49 -6.10 -2.06
CA ALA A 96 -0.34 -5.87 -1.20
C ALA A 96 -0.31 -4.48 -0.54
N LEU A 97 -1.16 -3.54 -0.97
CA LEU A 97 -1.18 -2.14 -0.51
C LEU A 97 -2.52 -1.71 0.07
N ILE A 98 -3.44 -2.62 0.42
CA ILE A 98 -4.76 -2.26 0.94
C ILE A 98 -4.68 -1.35 2.18
N VAL A 99 -3.85 -1.72 3.16
CA VAL A 99 -3.63 -0.94 4.40
C VAL A 99 -3.05 0.44 4.06
N PHE A 100 -2.07 0.48 3.15
CA PHE A 100 -1.42 1.71 2.68
C PHE A 100 -2.42 2.66 2.01
N ILE A 101 -3.26 2.13 1.12
CA ILE A 101 -4.28 2.89 0.39
C ILE A 101 -5.36 3.43 1.34
N SER A 102 -5.79 2.61 2.31
CA SER A 102 -6.73 3.04 3.35
C SER A 102 -6.16 4.18 4.20
N ALA A 103 -4.89 4.06 4.61
CA ALA A 103 -4.19 5.10 5.37
C ALA A 103 -4.05 6.41 4.59
N LEU A 104 -3.74 6.33 3.29
CA LEU A 104 -3.73 7.51 2.40
C LEU A 104 -5.11 8.18 2.36
N ALA A 105 -6.18 7.40 2.19
CA ALA A 105 -7.55 7.94 2.12
C ALA A 105 -7.93 8.69 3.41
N ILE A 106 -7.68 8.09 4.58
CA ILE A 106 -7.94 8.70 5.89
C ILE A 106 -7.15 10.00 6.05
N THR A 107 -5.86 9.97 5.70
CA THR A 107 -4.98 11.14 5.79
C THR A 107 -5.45 12.30 4.91
N LYS A 108 -6.08 11.99 3.76
CA LYS A 108 -6.68 12.99 2.87
C LYS A 108 -8.09 13.43 3.27
N GLY A 109 -8.65 12.88 4.36
CA GLY A 109 -10.04 13.14 4.75
C GLY A 109 -11.08 12.57 3.77
N ILE A 110 -10.71 11.53 3.02
CA ILE A 110 -11.58 10.86 2.04
C ILE A 110 -12.07 9.54 2.64
N ASN A 111 -13.34 9.19 2.44
CA ASN A 111 -13.87 7.88 2.81
C ASN A 111 -13.04 6.76 2.12
N PRO A 112 -12.44 5.80 2.87
CA PRO A 112 -11.58 4.76 2.31
C PRO A 112 -12.23 3.94 1.19
N ASN A 113 -13.48 3.50 1.37
CA ASN A 113 -14.21 2.72 0.37
C ASN A 113 -14.36 3.49 -0.95
N ARG A 114 -14.67 4.80 -0.85
CA ARG A 114 -14.74 5.67 -2.04
C ARG A 114 -13.38 5.82 -2.73
N PHE A 115 -12.29 5.86 -1.97
CA PHE A 115 -10.94 5.93 -2.54
C PHE A 115 -10.55 4.63 -3.25
N HIS A 116 -10.83 3.47 -2.65
CA HIS A 116 -10.65 2.15 -3.25
C HIS A 116 -11.47 2.00 -4.54
N GLN A 117 -12.74 2.38 -4.55
CA GLN A 117 -13.59 2.35 -5.75
C GLN A 117 -13.06 3.22 -6.90
N ARG A 118 -12.41 4.36 -6.58
CA ARG A 118 -11.76 5.19 -7.61
C ARG A 118 -10.56 4.48 -8.23
N LEU A 119 -9.79 3.73 -7.45
CA LEU A 119 -8.67 2.93 -7.94
C LEU A 119 -9.16 1.77 -8.82
N VAL A 120 -10.20 1.07 -8.37
CA VAL A 120 -10.91 0.00 -9.09
C VAL A 120 -11.33 0.44 -10.47
N ASN A 121 -12.04 1.57 -10.56
CA ASN A 121 -12.49 2.10 -11.84
C ASN A 121 -11.33 2.58 -12.72
N ARG A 122 -10.24 3.10 -12.13
CA ARG A 122 -9.12 3.69 -12.87
C ARG A 122 -8.14 2.66 -13.42
N PHE A 123 -7.88 1.59 -12.66
CA PHE A 123 -6.87 0.57 -12.99
C PHE A 123 -7.48 -0.80 -13.30
N ALA A 124 -8.81 -0.88 -13.42
CA ALA A 124 -9.55 -2.11 -13.72
C ALA A 124 -9.26 -3.28 -12.76
N ILE A 125 -9.00 -2.96 -11.50
CA ILE A 125 -8.75 -3.95 -10.43
C ILE A 125 -10.06 -4.33 -9.73
N HIS A 126 -10.11 -5.47 -9.06
CA HIS A 126 -11.24 -5.92 -8.25
C HIS A 126 -11.04 -5.49 -6.80
N ALA A 127 -12.04 -4.79 -6.26
CA ALA A 127 -12.02 -4.33 -4.87
C ALA A 127 -12.21 -5.50 -3.92
N VAL A 128 -11.55 -5.44 -2.75
CA VAL A 128 -11.87 -6.30 -1.61
C VAL A 128 -13.13 -5.79 -0.86
N TYR A 129 -13.55 -4.53 -1.09
CA TYR A 129 -14.68 -3.86 -0.43
C TYR A 129 -15.79 -3.41 -1.39
#